data_AF-A0A1G9YY74-F1
#
_entry.id   AF-A0A1G9YY74-F1
#
_cell.length_a   1.000
_cell.length_b   1.000
_cell.length_c   1.000
_cell.angle_alpha   90.00
_cell.angle_beta   90.00
_cell.angle_gamma   90.00
#
_symmetry.space_group_name_H-M   'P 1'
#
loop_
_entity.id
_entity.type
_entity.pdbx_description
1 polymer ?
#
loop_
_entity_poly.entity_id
_entity_poly.type
_entity_poly.pdbx_seq_one_letter_code
_entity_poly.pdbx_strand_id
1 'polypeptide(L)'
;MLSTMKFNKLGLLVLFLGVNFLSAQVKIGANPDTIDPASMIELESTTKALVLSRMSNSQMQTVSPLRGALVYNTDTQCIHYYDGTQWNNLCTQSSSKGAVSFTDLGNGRFVLNDGNGGNISFYGAKETTSTLVDNFDGTYTYTNESGNQTVISFTAGDSQNLESATIDSNDILTLAIENGNSTSVDLSAYVDTDTHADQTEIEGMGFVTGAHTVDTNLSKTDIETMGFVDGAHTIDTDTHADQTEIEGMGFVTGAHTIDTDTQLSKTDIETMGFVDGAHTVDTDTHADQTEIEGMGFVTGAHTVDTNLSKTDIETMGFVDGAHTIDTDTHADQTEIEGMGFVTGAHTVDTNTQLSKTDIETMGFVDGAHTIDTDTHADQTEIEGMGFVTGAHTVDTNLSKTDIETMGFVDGSHTIDTHADQTEI
;
A
#
# COMPACT_ATOMS: atom_id res chain seq x y z
N MET A 1 71.23 -46.01 111.49
CA MET A 1 69.87 -46.22 110.94
C MET A 1 70.03 -46.41 109.43
N LEU A 2 70.21 -47.64 108.94
CA LEU A 2 70.16 -47.94 107.51
C LEU A 2 68.89 -48.74 107.26
N SER A 3 67.92 -48.12 106.59
CA SER A 3 66.69 -48.77 106.14
C SER A 3 66.99 -49.52 104.84
N THR A 4 66.86 -50.84 104.87
CA THR A 4 66.98 -51.70 103.69
C THR A 4 65.75 -51.53 102.79
N MET A 5 65.90 -50.81 101.67
CA MET A 5 64.86 -50.74 100.63
C MET A 5 64.63 -52.13 100.03
N LYS A 6 63.44 -52.70 100.25
CA LYS A 6 62.98 -53.93 99.59
C LYS A 6 62.60 -53.59 98.15
N PHE A 7 63.45 -53.93 97.18
CA PHE A 7 63.12 -53.83 95.76
C PHE A 7 61.95 -54.77 95.43
N ASN A 8 60.83 -54.20 94.96
CA ASN A 8 59.65 -54.96 94.56
C ASN A 8 59.95 -55.74 93.27
N LYS A 9 60.07 -57.07 93.38
CA LYS A 9 60.36 -57.98 92.25
C LYS A 9 59.37 -57.82 91.08
N LEU A 10 58.14 -57.38 91.37
CA LEU A 10 57.13 -57.10 90.35
C LEU A 10 57.44 -55.83 89.52
N GLY A 11 58.03 -54.80 90.14
CA GLY A 11 58.45 -53.58 89.44
C GLY A 11 59.64 -53.83 88.49
N LEU A 12 60.55 -54.73 88.88
CA LEU A 12 61.67 -55.16 88.03
C LEU A 12 61.18 -55.99 86.82
N LEU A 13 60.14 -56.81 87.00
CA LEU A 13 59.52 -57.61 85.94
C LEU A 13 58.79 -56.73 84.92
N VAL A 14 58.07 -55.70 85.37
CA VAL A 14 57.40 -54.73 84.48
C VAL A 14 58.40 -53.87 83.70
N LEU A 15 59.54 -53.52 84.33
CA LEU A 15 60.64 -52.82 83.65
C LEU A 15 61.31 -53.70 82.57
N PHE A 16 61.41 -55.02 82.80
CA PHE A 16 61.97 -55.97 81.83
C PHE A 16 60.99 -56.39 80.72
N LEU A 17 59.68 -56.38 80.97
CA LEU A 17 58.67 -56.61 79.91
C LEU A 17 58.45 -55.36 79.04
N GLY A 18 58.61 -54.15 79.58
CA GLY A 18 58.38 -52.89 78.88
C GLY A 18 59.45 -52.48 77.86
N VAL A 19 60.60 -53.16 77.79
CA VAL A 19 61.72 -52.81 76.89
C VAL A 19 61.68 -53.50 75.51
N ASN A 20 60.61 -54.24 75.17
CA ASN A 20 60.56 -55.04 73.93
C ASN A 20 59.94 -54.34 72.71
N PHE A 21 59.81 -53.00 72.70
CA PHE A 21 59.27 -52.25 71.55
C PHE A 21 60.25 -51.20 71.00
N LEU A 22 61.55 -51.49 71.04
CA LEU A 22 62.53 -50.68 70.29
C LEU A 22 62.54 -51.16 68.83
N SER A 23 61.76 -50.49 67.97
CA SER A 23 61.93 -50.59 66.52
C SER A 23 63.32 -50.03 66.17
N ALA A 24 64.27 -50.91 65.88
CA ALA A 24 65.58 -50.50 65.39
C ALA A 24 65.48 -50.21 63.89
N GLN A 25 65.34 -48.92 63.52
CA GLN A 25 65.66 -48.48 62.17
C GLN A 25 67.17 -48.21 62.08
N VAL A 26 67.77 -48.54 60.94
CA VAL A 26 69.22 -48.42 60.75
C VAL A 26 69.51 -47.34 59.73
N LYS A 27 70.09 -46.23 60.20
CA LYS A 27 70.73 -45.23 59.33
C LYS A 27 72.24 -45.45 59.32
N ILE A 28 72.83 -45.49 58.13
CA ILE A 28 74.28 -45.62 57.95
C ILE A 28 74.75 -44.42 57.15
N GLY A 29 75.45 -43.48 57.80
CA GLY A 29 75.86 -42.25 57.12
C GLY A 29 75.97 -41.02 58.00
N ALA A 30 75.86 -39.86 57.36
CA ALA A 30 75.68 -38.58 58.05
C ALA A 30 74.33 -38.54 58.78
N ASN A 31 74.23 -37.72 59.83
CA ASN A 31 73.00 -37.49 60.60
C ASN A 31 72.27 -38.78 61.08
N PRO A 32 72.96 -39.71 61.78
CA PRO A 32 72.38 -41.00 62.17
C PRO A 32 71.20 -40.88 63.15
N ASP A 33 71.09 -39.76 63.88
CA ASP A 33 70.02 -39.51 64.84
C ASP A 33 68.70 -39.04 64.18
N THR A 34 68.72 -38.75 62.88
CA THR A 34 67.56 -38.31 62.11
C THR A 34 67.33 -39.28 60.95
N ILE A 35 66.61 -40.38 61.23
CA ILE A 35 66.13 -41.32 60.22
C ILE A 35 64.69 -40.99 59.84
N ASP A 36 64.34 -41.08 58.56
CA ASP A 36 62.96 -40.94 58.13
C ASP A 36 62.11 -42.09 58.70
N PRO A 37 60.97 -41.82 59.37
CA PRO A 37 60.17 -42.86 60.00
C PRO A 37 59.64 -43.93 59.03
N ALA A 38 59.61 -43.67 57.72
CA ALA A 38 59.25 -44.65 56.69
C ALA A 38 60.43 -45.56 56.25
N SER A 39 61.67 -45.25 56.66
CA SER A 39 62.87 -45.99 56.29
C SER A 39 63.10 -47.20 57.19
N MET A 40 63.21 -48.40 56.60
CA MET A 40 63.78 -49.56 57.32
C MET A 40 65.32 -49.51 57.32
N ILE A 41 65.93 -49.00 56.25
CA ILE A 41 67.35 -48.73 56.13
C ILE A 41 67.55 -47.44 55.31
N GLU A 42 68.38 -46.53 55.80
CA GLU A 42 68.70 -45.27 55.12
C GLU A 42 70.22 -45.11 55.00
N LEU A 43 70.71 -44.78 53.81
CA LEU A 43 72.13 -44.57 53.53
C LEU A 43 72.34 -43.11 53.13
N GLU A 44 73.03 -42.34 53.97
CA GLU A 44 73.29 -40.91 53.70
C GLU A 44 74.80 -40.65 53.59
N SER A 45 75.28 -40.32 52.40
CA SER A 45 76.70 -39.96 52.22
C SER A 45 76.90 -39.03 51.04
N THR A 46 77.77 -38.03 51.21
CA THR A 46 78.27 -37.17 50.12
C THR A 46 79.51 -37.75 49.44
N THR A 47 80.08 -38.85 49.95
CA THR A 47 81.37 -39.40 49.52
C THR A 47 81.37 -40.90 49.24
N LYS A 48 80.31 -41.62 49.62
CA LYS A 48 80.18 -43.07 49.45
C LYS A 48 78.86 -43.41 48.76
N ALA A 49 78.83 -44.53 48.05
CA ALA A 49 77.64 -45.06 47.38
C ALA A 49 77.33 -46.47 47.86
N LEU A 50 76.08 -46.90 47.70
CA LEU A 50 75.71 -48.31 47.86
C LEU A 50 76.32 -49.12 46.72
N VAL A 51 77.19 -50.06 47.07
CA VAL A 51 77.68 -51.08 46.12
C VAL A 51 76.82 -52.33 46.30
N LEU A 52 76.03 -52.67 45.28
CA LEU A 52 75.24 -53.90 45.25
C LEU A 52 76.14 -55.13 45.12
N SER A 53 75.62 -56.30 45.49
CA SER A 53 76.30 -57.58 45.24
C SER A 53 76.62 -57.73 43.75
N ARG A 54 77.90 -57.99 43.45
CA ARG A 54 78.42 -58.09 42.08
C ARG A 54 78.48 -59.55 41.66
N MET A 55 77.85 -59.91 40.54
CA MET A 55 77.74 -61.29 40.08
C MET A 55 77.83 -61.36 38.55
N SER A 56 78.40 -62.42 37.98
CA SER A 56 78.25 -62.71 36.54
C SER A 56 76.82 -63.18 36.23
N ASN A 57 76.46 -63.29 34.94
CA ASN A 57 75.19 -63.87 34.51
C ASN A 57 75.00 -65.29 35.05
N SER A 58 76.02 -66.13 34.93
CA SER A 58 75.96 -67.51 35.41
C SER A 58 75.78 -67.59 36.93
N GLN A 59 76.45 -66.71 37.68
CA GLN A 59 76.30 -66.66 39.14
C GLN A 59 74.91 -66.17 39.52
N MET A 60 74.44 -65.06 38.94
CA MET A 60 73.15 -64.44 39.22
C MET A 60 71.97 -65.41 38.99
N GLN A 61 72.02 -66.22 37.94
CA GLN A 61 70.95 -67.18 37.59
C GLN A 61 70.92 -68.43 38.49
N THR A 62 71.97 -68.68 39.29
CA THR A 62 72.03 -69.82 40.21
C THR A 62 71.62 -69.48 41.64
N VAL A 63 71.43 -68.18 41.94
CA VAL A 63 70.93 -67.72 43.24
C VAL A 63 69.43 -67.99 43.32
N SER A 64 68.92 -68.24 44.54
CA SER A 64 67.49 -68.21 44.86
C SER A 64 67.12 -66.88 45.55
N PRO A 65 66.94 -65.79 44.78
CA PRO A 65 66.63 -64.47 45.33
C PRO A 65 65.17 -64.34 45.79
N LEU A 66 64.91 -63.38 46.67
CA LEU A 66 63.56 -62.89 46.94
C LEU A 66 63.13 -61.87 45.86
N ARG A 67 61.82 -61.73 45.65
CA ARG A 67 61.27 -60.64 44.81
C ARG A 67 61.78 -59.30 45.34
N GLY A 68 62.31 -58.46 44.44
CA GLY A 68 62.91 -57.17 44.74
C GLY A 68 64.42 -57.21 45.01
N ALA A 69 65.07 -58.39 44.97
CA ALA A 69 66.52 -58.46 45.09
C ALA A 69 67.22 -57.64 44.00
N LEU A 70 68.30 -56.93 44.36
CA LEU A 70 69.09 -56.07 43.49
C LEU A 70 70.54 -56.55 43.42
N VAL A 71 71.08 -56.68 42.21
CA VAL A 71 72.49 -57.03 41.98
C VAL A 71 73.09 -56.19 40.86
N TYR A 72 74.40 -55.97 40.91
CA TYR A 72 75.14 -55.43 39.77
C TYR A 72 75.72 -56.60 38.97
N ASN A 73 75.19 -56.82 37.77
CA ASN A 73 75.68 -57.87 36.90
C ASN A 73 76.95 -57.41 36.17
N THR A 74 78.05 -58.15 36.33
CA THR A 74 79.36 -57.77 35.80
C THR A 74 79.53 -58.03 34.32
N ASP A 75 78.78 -59.00 33.76
CA ASP A 75 78.86 -59.34 32.34
C ASP A 75 78.10 -58.32 31.49
N THR A 76 76.91 -57.92 31.95
CA THR A 76 76.10 -56.88 31.29
C THR A 76 76.45 -55.47 31.75
N GLN A 77 77.31 -55.34 32.76
CA GLN A 77 77.70 -54.07 33.39
C GLN A 77 76.50 -53.22 33.84
N CYS A 78 75.49 -53.85 34.46
CA CYS A 78 74.23 -53.19 34.78
C CYS A 78 73.52 -53.76 36.01
N ILE A 79 72.72 -52.92 36.67
CA ILE A 79 71.82 -53.33 37.75
C ILE A 79 70.69 -54.23 37.21
N HIS A 80 70.48 -55.35 37.87
CA HIS A 80 69.34 -56.24 37.65
C HIS A 80 68.49 -56.32 38.91
N TYR A 81 67.17 -56.43 38.75
CA TYR A 81 66.26 -56.74 39.84
C TYR A 81 65.49 -58.04 39.57
N TYR A 82 65.18 -58.80 40.61
CA TYR A 82 64.38 -60.02 40.49
C TYR A 82 62.90 -59.71 40.72
N ASP A 83 62.00 -60.04 39.78
CA ASP A 83 60.56 -59.79 39.90
C ASP A 83 59.78 -60.88 40.66
N GLY A 84 60.49 -61.89 41.17
CA GLY A 84 59.90 -63.09 41.77
C GLY A 84 59.81 -64.29 40.82
N THR A 85 60.10 -64.08 39.54
CA THR A 85 60.15 -65.12 38.50
C THR A 85 61.44 -65.08 37.69
N GLN A 86 61.93 -63.90 37.30
CA GLN A 86 63.12 -63.71 36.47
C GLN A 86 63.92 -62.45 36.86
N TRP A 87 65.17 -62.39 36.39
CA TRP A 87 66.02 -61.22 36.50
C TRP A 87 65.76 -60.24 35.34
N ASN A 88 65.40 -59.00 35.66
CA ASN A 88 65.17 -57.92 34.71
C ASN A 88 66.33 -56.92 34.74
N ASN A 89 66.84 -56.56 33.56
CA ASN A 89 67.91 -55.58 33.38
C ASN A 89 67.34 -54.15 33.40
N LEU A 90 67.87 -53.27 34.26
CA LEU A 90 67.36 -51.90 34.42
C LEU A 90 68.03 -50.86 33.51
N CYS A 91 69.16 -51.18 32.87
CA CYS A 91 69.86 -50.27 31.95
C CYS A 91 69.43 -50.48 30.51
N THR A 92 68.86 -51.65 30.19
CA THR A 92 68.03 -51.81 29.02
C THR A 92 66.63 -51.29 29.34
N GLN A 93 66.52 -50.00 29.66
CA GLN A 93 65.19 -49.40 29.60
C GLN A 93 64.77 -49.47 28.14
N SER A 94 63.70 -50.23 27.93
CA SER A 94 62.69 -50.11 26.91
C SER A 94 63.11 -49.16 25.79
N SER A 95 63.42 -49.73 24.62
CA SER A 95 63.44 -49.04 23.33
C SER A 95 62.55 -47.82 23.43
N SER A 96 63.17 -46.65 23.38
CA SER A 96 62.54 -45.34 23.48
C SER A 96 61.11 -45.45 23.00
N LYS A 97 60.14 -45.48 23.93
CA LYS A 97 58.81 -45.06 23.54
C LYS A 97 59.02 -43.59 23.23
N GLY A 98 59.22 -43.29 21.94
CA GLY A 98 59.29 -41.93 21.44
C GLY A 98 58.15 -41.13 22.05
N ALA A 99 58.36 -39.84 22.26
CA ALA A 99 57.26 -39.00 22.70
C ALA A 99 56.11 -39.16 21.68
N VAL A 100 54.89 -39.43 22.18
CA VAL A 100 53.70 -39.37 21.35
C VAL A 100 53.65 -37.98 20.75
N SER A 101 53.64 -37.90 19.42
CA SER A 101 53.69 -36.62 18.72
C SER A 101 52.60 -36.53 17.67
N PHE A 102 52.11 -35.31 17.49
CA PHE A 102 51.17 -34.94 16.44
C PHE A 102 51.88 -33.98 15.50
N THR A 103 51.86 -34.27 14.20
CA THR A 103 52.46 -33.43 13.17
C THR A 103 51.46 -33.15 12.07
N ASP A 104 51.20 -31.86 11.81
CA ASP A 104 50.53 -31.40 10.59
C ASP A 104 51.58 -31.25 9.48
N LEU A 105 51.35 -31.92 8.34
CA LEU A 105 52.24 -31.88 7.18
C LEU A 105 51.89 -30.75 6.19
N GLY A 106 50.86 -29.93 6.47
CA GLY A 106 50.46 -28.79 5.65
C GLY A 106 49.85 -29.14 4.30
N ASN A 107 49.60 -30.42 4.05
CA ASN A 107 49.00 -30.95 2.80
C ASN A 107 47.67 -31.68 3.06
N GLY A 108 47.01 -31.36 4.18
CA GLY A 108 45.77 -32.03 4.63
C GLY A 108 46.01 -33.39 5.31
N ARG A 109 47.26 -33.79 5.54
CA ARG A 109 47.61 -35.01 6.29
C ARG A 109 48.15 -34.68 7.67
N PHE A 110 47.53 -35.27 8.68
CA PHE A 110 48.02 -35.26 10.06
C PHE A 110 48.58 -36.63 10.42
N VAL A 111 49.73 -36.67 11.08
CA VAL A 111 50.38 -37.91 11.51
C VAL A 111 50.49 -37.94 13.02
N LEU A 112 49.99 -39.02 13.62
CA LEU A 112 50.21 -39.37 15.02
C LEU A 112 51.30 -40.44 15.07
N ASN A 113 52.41 -40.15 15.74
CA ASN A 113 53.42 -41.14 16.10
C ASN A 113 53.09 -41.70 17.48
N ASP A 114 52.92 -43.01 17.61
CA ASP A 114 52.53 -43.66 18.86
C ASP A 114 53.68 -43.83 19.86
N GLY A 115 54.88 -43.35 19.51
CA GLY A 115 56.09 -43.52 20.28
C GLY A 115 56.71 -44.91 20.15
N ASN A 116 56.00 -45.90 19.62
CA ASN A 116 56.43 -47.30 19.56
C ASN A 116 56.82 -47.72 18.13
N GLY A 117 57.15 -46.74 17.28
CA GLY A 117 57.51 -46.96 15.87
C GLY A 117 56.30 -47.06 14.93
N GLY A 118 55.07 -46.92 15.43
CA GLY A 118 53.84 -46.88 14.64
C GLY A 118 53.43 -45.45 14.29
N ASN A 119 52.93 -45.26 13.07
CA ASN A 119 52.32 -44.01 12.63
C ASN A 119 50.87 -44.26 12.19
N ILE A 120 49.94 -43.47 12.70
CA ILE A 120 48.56 -43.39 12.23
C ILE A 120 48.42 -42.10 11.42
N SER A 121 47.93 -42.19 10.20
CA SER A 121 47.71 -41.02 9.33
C SER A 121 46.23 -40.74 9.16
N PHE A 122 45.85 -39.50 9.39
CA PHE A 122 44.53 -38.97 9.09
C PHE A 122 44.65 -38.13 7.82
N TYR A 123 43.75 -38.37 6.87
CA TYR A 123 43.61 -37.56 5.67
C TYR A 123 42.37 -36.70 5.88
N GLY A 124 42.53 -35.38 5.92
CA GLY A 124 41.42 -34.48 5.64
C GLY A 124 40.92 -34.79 4.23
N ALA A 125 39.60 -34.82 4.04
CA ALA A 125 39.04 -34.92 2.70
C ALA A 125 39.59 -33.76 1.86
N LYS A 126 39.83 -34.00 0.56
CA LYS A 126 40.19 -32.93 -0.35
C LYS A 126 38.97 -32.02 -0.48
N GLU A 127 38.99 -30.87 0.17
CA GLU A 127 37.98 -29.83 -0.02
C GLU A 127 38.08 -29.32 -1.47
N THR A 128 37.02 -29.46 -2.25
CA THR A 128 36.90 -28.86 -3.58
C THR A 128 35.62 -28.02 -3.64
N THR A 129 35.63 -27.01 -4.51
CA THR A 129 34.50 -26.08 -4.65
C THR A 129 33.39 -26.71 -5.48
N SER A 130 32.15 -26.70 -4.99
CA SER A 130 30.97 -26.91 -5.83
C SER A 130 30.61 -25.65 -6.63
N THR A 131 29.92 -25.79 -7.75
CA THR A 131 29.41 -24.65 -8.54
C THR A 131 27.89 -24.73 -8.70
N LEU A 132 27.26 -23.57 -8.83
CA LEU A 132 25.89 -23.42 -9.28
C LEU A 132 25.91 -22.47 -10.48
N VAL A 133 25.48 -22.95 -11.64
CA VAL A 133 25.48 -22.19 -12.89
C VAL A 133 24.05 -22.01 -13.36
N ASP A 134 23.68 -20.78 -13.71
CA ASP A 134 22.43 -20.46 -14.39
C ASP A 134 22.52 -20.90 -15.86
N ASN A 135 21.57 -21.70 -16.32
CA ASN A 135 21.53 -22.19 -17.70
C ASN A 135 20.80 -21.21 -18.65
N PHE A 136 20.22 -20.13 -18.13
CA PHE A 136 19.41 -19.13 -18.86
C PHE A 136 18.16 -19.71 -19.56
N ASP A 137 17.71 -20.89 -19.15
CA ASP A 137 16.53 -21.59 -19.67
C ASP A 137 15.50 -21.91 -18.56
N GLY A 138 15.64 -21.27 -17.39
CA GLY A 138 14.80 -21.54 -16.21
C GLY A 138 15.28 -22.72 -15.36
N THR A 139 16.46 -23.27 -15.63
CA THR A 139 17.10 -24.30 -14.83
C THR A 139 18.49 -23.86 -14.32
N TYR A 140 18.95 -24.50 -13.24
CA TYR A 140 20.30 -24.32 -12.70
C TYR A 140 21.05 -25.65 -12.68
N THR A 141 22.32 -25.64 -13.08
CA THR A 141 23.19 -26.80 -12.97
C THR A 141 24.06 -26.70 -11.72
N TYR A 142 23.76 -27.54 -10.72
CA TYR A 142 24.64 -27.76 -9.56
C TYR A 142 25.69 -28.82 -9.91
N THR A 143 26.97 -28.52 -9.70
CA THR A 143 28.07 -29.49 -9.84
C THR A 143 28.70 -29.73 -8.46
N ASN A 144 28.66 -30.97 -7.98
CA ASN A 144 29.25 -31.33 -6.69
C ASN A 144 30.78 -31.47 -6.75
N GLU A 145 31.40 -31.66 -5.58
CA GLU A 145 32.85 -31.78 -5.39
C GLU A 145 33.49 -32.95 -6.17
N SER A 146 32.68 -33.95 -6.51
CA SER A 146 33.06 -35.13 -7.31
C SER A 146 32.82 -34.94 -8.82
N GLY A 147 32.32 -33.77 -9.25
CA GLY A 147 32.00 -33.46 -10.65
C GLY A 147 30.65 -33.99 -11.13
N ASN A 148 29.82 -34.55 -10.25
CA ASN A 148 28.48 -34.99 -10.63
C ASN A 148 27.56 -33.78 -10.74
N GLN A 149 26.79 -33.74 -11.82
CA GLN A 149 25.85 -32.65 -12.08
C GLN A 149 24.43 -33.05 -11.68
N THR A 150 23.71 -32.12 -11.07
CA THR A 150 22.27 -32.19 -10.81
C THR A 150 21.62 -30.97 -11.42
N VAL A 151 20.67 -31.18 -12.33
CA VAL A 151 19.87 -30.10 -12.90
C VAL A 151 18.71 -29.83 -11.94
N ILE A 152 18.68 -28.62 -11.40
CA ILE A 152 17.60 -28.10 -10.58
C ILE A 152 16.68 -27.35 -11.53
N SER A 153 15.52 -27.94 -11.78
CA SER A 153 14.45 -27.31 -12.55
C SER A 153 13.48 -26.67 -11.57
N PHE A 154 13.26 -25.37 -11.73
CA PHE A 154 12.18 -24.65 -11.06
C PHE A 154 10.90 -24.64 -11.91
N THR A 155 10.77 -25.54 -12.88
CA THR A 155 9.62 -25.67 -13.80
C THR A 155 8.36 -26.23 -13.11
N ALA A 156 8.18 -25.91 -11.82
CA ALA A 156 6.89 -25.88 -11.15
C ALA A 156 6.51 -24.46 -10.68
N GLY A 157 7.23 -23.43 -11.16
CA GLY A 157 6.64 -22.12 -11.38
C GLY A 157 5.95 -22.21 -12.74
N ASP A 158 4.67 -22.51 -12.71
CA ASP A 158 3.81 -22.34 -13.87
C ASP A 158 3.96 -20.89 -14.36
N SER A 159 4.37 -20.71 -15.62
CA SER A 159 4.25 -19.41 -16.28
C SER A 159 2.78 -19.23 -16.63
N GLN A 160 1.93 -19.05 -15.61
CA GLN A 160 0.51 -18.84 -15.85
C GLN A 160 0.34 -17.53 -16.58
N ASN A 161 -0.24 -17.63 -17.77
CA ASN A 161 -0.68 -16.47 -18.49
C ASN A 161 -2.06 -16.08 -17.99
N LEU A 162 -2.36 -14.79 -18.07
CA LEU A 162 -3.74 -14.33 -18.02
C LEU A 162 -4.44 -14.89 -19.27
N GLU A 163 -5.42 -15.76 -19.08
CA GLU A 163 -6.21 -16.35 -20.16
C GLU A 163 -7.25 -15.36 -20.67
N SER A 164 -7.92 -14.66 -19.76
CA SER A 164 -8.85 -13.58 -20.08
C SER A 164 -9.05 -12.61 -18.92
N ALA A 165 -9.35 -11.35 -19.27
CA ALA A 165 -9.95 -10.37 -18.37
C ALA A 165 -11.21 -9.84 -19.06
N THR A 166 -12.38 -10.21 -18.54
CA THR A 166 -13.67 -9.88 -19.16
C THR A 166 -14.62 -9.33 -18.12
N ILE A 167 -15.42 -8.35 -18.52
CA ILE A 167 -16.55 -7.83 -17.74
C ILE A 167 -17.83 -8.39 -18.38
N ASP A 168 -18.74 -8.93 -17.56
CA ASP A 168 -20.03 -9.45 -18.03
C ASP A 168 -21.15 -8.39 -17.98
N SER A 169 -22.37 -8.77 -18.37
CA SER A 169 -23.52 -7.86 -18.38
C SER A 169 -24.01 -7.42 -16.99
N ASN A 170 -23.44 -7.95 -15.91
CA ASN A 170 -23.72 -7.54 -14.54
C ASN A 170 -22.53 -6.81 -13.92
N ASP A 171 -21.60 -6.32 -14.76
CA ASP A 171 -20.41 -5.58 -14.35
C ASP A 171 -19.45 -6.36 -13.44
N ILE A 172 -19.45 -7.69 -13.58
CA ILE A 172 -18.51 -8.54 -12.84
C ILE A 172 -17.25 -8.72 -13.67
N LEU A 173 -16.15 -8.10 -13.24
CA LEU A 173 -14.82 -8.36 -13.79
C LEU A 173 -14.37 -9.75 -13.37
N THR A 174 -14.21 -10.66 -14.33
CA THR A 174 -13.65 -11.99 -14.12
C THR A 174 -12.26 -12.08 -14.75
N LEU A 175 -11.27 -12.41 -13.92
CA LEU A 175 -9.90 -12.70 -14.33
C LEU A 175 -9.70 -14.23 -14.34
N ALA A 176 -9.44 -14.79 -15.52
CA ALA A 176 -9.09 -16.20 -15.69
C ALA A 176 -7.58 -16.34 -15.89
N ILE A 177 -6.97 -17.22 -15.12
CA ILE A 177 -5.55 -17.59 -15.22
C ILE A 177 -5.47 -19.02 -15.75
N GLU A 178 -4.52 -19.27 -16.66
CA GLU A 178 -4.30 -20.59 -17.24
C GLU A 178 -4.20 -21.65 -16.11
N ASN A 179 -4.91 -22.78 -16.23
CA ASN A 179 -4.93 -23.88 -15.25
C ASN A 179 -5.23 -23.49 -13.77
N GLY A 180 -5.74 -22.29 -13.49
CA GLY A 180 -6.09 -21.81 -12.16
C GLY A 180 -7.59 -21.54 -12.00
N ASN A 181 -8.01 -21.23 -10.78
CA ASN A 181 -9.37 -20.78 -10.53
C ASN A 181 -9.51 -19.30 -10.90
N SER A 182 -10.53 -18.97 -11.68
CA SER A 182 -10.88 -17.58 -11.95
C SER A 182 -11.23 -16.84 -10.66
N THR A 183 -10.92 -15.55 -10.62
CA THR A 183 -11.32 -14.62 -9.54
C THR A 183 -12.20 -13.53 -10.12
N SER A 184 -13.26 -13.17 -9.40
CA SER A 184 -14.21 -12.14 -9.81
C SER A 184 -14.26 -10.99 -8.82
N VAL A 185 -14.42 -9.78 -9.32
CA VAL A 185 -14.71 -8.58 -8.54
C VAL A 185 -15.98 -7.96 -9.08
N ASP A 186 -16.92 -7.68 -8.20
CA ASP A 186 -18.15 -6.97 -8.51
C ASP A 186 -17.84 -5.46 -8.61
N LEU A 187 -17.99 -4.90 -9.81
CA LEU A 187 -17.77 -3.48 -10.07
C LEU A 187 -19.08 -2.69 -10.16
N SER A 188 -20.24 -3.30 -9.91
CA SER A 188 -21.55 -2.64 -10.04
C SER A 188 -21.70 -1.36 -9.19
N ALA A 189 -20.97 -1.26 -8.07
CA ALA A 189 -20.94 -0.07 -7.22
C ALA A 189 -20.04 1.07 -7.74
N TYR A 190 -19.26 0.81 -8.80
CA TYR A 190 -18.25 1.71 -9.36
C TYR A 190 -18.46 1.97 -10.86
N VAL A 191 -19.48 1.38 -11.46
CA VAL A 191 -19.94 1.82 -12.79
C VAL A 191 -20.61 3.16 -12.58
N ASP A 192 -19.89 4.21 -12.96
CA ASP A 192 -20.45 5.54 -13.11
C ASP A 192 -21.56 5.47 -14.16
N THR A 193 -22.69 6.09 -13.89
CA THR A 193 -23.82 6.18 -14.84
C THR A 193 -23.56 7.21 -15.94
N ASP A 194 -22.33 7.73 -16.03
CA ASP A 194 -21.87 8.56 -17.13
C ASP A 194 -22.09 7.84 -18.48
N THR A 195 -23.20 8.22 -19.11
CA THR A 195 -23.75 7.58 -20.30
C THR A 195 -23.08 8.19 -21.52
N HIS A 196 -21.83 7.84 -21.77
CA HIS A 196 -21.17 8.15 -23.03
C HIS A 196 -21.74 7.25 -24.14
N ALA A 197 -22.83 7.69 -24.75
CA ALA A 197 -23.46 6.95 -25.83
C ALA A 197 -23.58 7.85 -27.07
N ASP A 198 -22.89 7.45 -28.14
CA ASP A 198 -22.72 8.25 -29.36
C ASP A 198 -24.02 8.44 -30.18
N GLN A 199 -25.13 7.75 -29.85
CA GLN A 199 -26.46 7.90 -30.49
C GLN A 199 -27.60 7.37 -29.60
N THR A 200 -27.84 7.96 -28.44
CA THR A 200 -28.96 7.55 -27.58
C THR A 200 -29.82 8.74 -27.17
N GLU A 201 -31.09 8.64 -27.52
CA GLU A 201 -32.21 9.17 -26.76
C GLU A 201 -31.99 8.86 -25.27
N ILE A 202 -31.87 9.89 -24.43
CA ILE A 202 -31.81 9.70 -22.97
C ILE A 202 -33.27 9.63 -22.50
N GLU A 203 -33.92 8.48 -22.73
CA GLU A 203 -35.27 8.25 -22.21
C GLU A 203 -35.19 7.84 -20.73
N GLY A 204 -35.67 8.71 -19.84
CA GLY A 204 -36.22 8.31 -18.53
C GLY A 204 -35.20 8.04 -17.42
N MET A 205 -34.62 9.11 -16.87
CA MET A 205 -34.01 9.05 -15.54
C MET A 205 -35.10 8.84 -14.48
N GLY A 206 -35.19 7.66 -13.86
CA GLY A 206 -36.21 7.35 -12.84
C GLY A 206 -36.14 8.22 -11.55
N PHE A 207 -35.61 7.66 -10.46
CA PHE A 207 -35.42 8.37 -9.19
C PHE A 207 -33.94 8.59 -8.96
N VAL A 208 -33.47 9.83 -9.10
CA VAL A 208 -32.07 10.22 -8.95
C VAL A 208 -31.90 10.96 -7.62
N THR A 209 -30.97 10.51 -6.78
CA THR A 209 -30.62 11.19 -5.52
C THR A 209 -29.16 11.59 -5.52
N GLY A 210 -28.88 12.81 -5.08
CA GLY A 210 -27.54 13.41 -5.09
C GLY A 210 -27.33 14.32 -6.30
N ALA A 211 -26.19 15.00 -6.31
CA ALA A 211 -25.81 15.84 -7.44
C ALA A 211 -25.55 14.96 -8.68
N HIS A 212 -26.09 15.34 -9.83
CA HIS A 212 -25.95 14.61 -11.08
C HIS A 212 -25.72 15.58 -12.24
N THR A 213 -24.84 15.18 -13.17
CA THR A 213 -24.53 15.92 -14.39
C THR A 213 -24.82 15.01 -15.59
N VAL A 214 -25.68 15.45 -16.50
CA VAL A 214 -25.83 14.85 -17.83
C VAL A 214 -24.89 15.63 -18.76
N ASP A 215 -23.75 15.05 -19.14
CA ASP A 215 -22.83 15.61 -20.13
C ASP A 215 -23.00 14.84 -21.44
N THR A 216 -23.45 15.52 -22.49
CA THR A 216 -23.63 14.91 -23.81
C THR A 216 -22.88 15.67 -24.89
N ASN A 217 -22.01 14.96 -25.60
CA ASN A 217 -21.32 15.43 -26.82
C ASN A 217 -21.96 14.78 -28.07
N LEU A 218 -23.26 15.01 -28.30
CA LEU A 218 -24.12 14.26 -29.25
C LEU A 218 -24.65 15.11 -30.44
N SER A 219 -24.42 14.69 -31.69
CA SER A 219 -24.83 15.44 -32.89
C SER A 219 -26.34 15.66 -33.08
N LYS A 220 -27.16 14.98 -32.27
CA LYS A 220 -28.61 15.13 -32.09
C LYS A 220 -28.94 14.64 -30.69
N THR A 221 -29.71 15.41 -29.94
CA THR A 221 -30.05 15.10 -28.55
C THR A 221 -31.54 15.27 -28.38
N ASP A 222 -32.23 14.16 -28.11
CA ASP A 222 -33.57 14.14 -27.51
C ASP A 222 -33.33 13.75 -26.04
N ILE A 223 -33.33 14.75 -25.15
CA ILE A 223 -33.12 14.55 -23.70
C ILE A 223 -34.47 14.64 -23.00
N GLU A 224 -35.07 13.48 -22.69
CA GLU A 224 -36.30 13.41 -21.89
C GLU A 224 -35.96 13.17 -20.41
N THR A 225 -35.94 14.23 -19.61
CA THR A 225 -35.71 14.11 -18.15
C THR A 225 -37.01 13.75 -17.41
N MET A 226 -37.54 12.56 -17.67
CA MET A 226 -38.83 12.07 -17.13
C MET A 226 -38.73 11.50 -15.69
N GLY A 227 -38.29 12.30 -14.70
CA GLY A 227 -37.87 11.81 -13.37
C GLY A 227 -38.17 12.65 -12.11
N PHE A 228 -37.95 12.04 -10.93
CA PHE A 228 -37.81 12.76 -9.65
C PHE A 228 -36.32 12.90 -9.34
N VAL A 229 -35.83 14.13 -9.22
CA VAL A 229 -34.42 14.44 -8.95
C VAL A 229 -34.33 15.15 -7.60
N ASP A 230 -33.68 14.53 -6.62
CA ASP A 230 -33.37 15.13 -5.30
C ASP A 230 -31.88 15.45 -5.20
N GLY A 231 -31.53 16.69 -5.53
CA GLY A 231 -30.16 17.18 -5.61
C GLY A 231 -29.98 18.26 -6.67
N ALA A 232 -28.79 18.87 -6.71
CA ALA A 232 -28.43 19.78 -7.80
C ALA A 232 -28.28 18.98 -9.10
N HIS A 233 -28.83 19.50 -10.19
CA HIS A 233 -28.83 18.85 -11.49
C HIS A 233 -28.30 19.80 -12.55
N THR A 234 -27.37 19.33 -13.38
CA THR A 234 -26.88 20.07 -14.54
C THR A 234 -27.05 19.23 -15.78
N ILE A 235 -27.70 19.79 -16.80
CA ILE A 235 -27.65 19.29 -18.17
C ILE A 235 -26.63 20.17 -18.88
N ASP A 236 -25.51 19.58 -19.26
CA ASP A 236 -24.42 20.23 -20.01
C ASP A 236 -24.37 19.58 -21.40
N THR A 237 -24.75 20.34 -22.42
CA THR A 237 -24.68 19.87 -23.81
C THR A 237 -23.67 20.72 -24.58
N ASP A 238 -22.40 20.30 -24.58
CA ASP A 238 -21.37 20.84 -25.48
C ASP A 238 -21.46 20.08 -26.80
N THR A 239 -22.02 20.68 -27.87
CA THR A 239 -22.09 19.97 -29.16
C THR A 239 -21.93 20.86 -30.41
N HIS A 240 -21.68 20.22 -31.55
CA HIS A 240 -22.00 20.73 -32.89
C HIS A 240 -23.21 19.93 -33.41
N ALA A 241 -24.37 20.12 -32.79
CA ALA A 241 -25.60 19.42 -33.19
C ALA A 241 -26.38 20.23 -34.24
N ASP A 242 -27.11 19.56 -35.13
CA ASP A 242 -27.98 20.26 -36.09
C ASP A 242 -29.31 20.65 -35.41
N GLN A 243 -29.79 19.86 -34.44
CA GLN A 243 -31.05 20.05 -33.71
C GLN A 243 -30.92 19.45 -32.30
N THR A 244 -31.45 20.14 -31.28
CA THR A 244 -31.53 19.66 -29.89
C THR A 244 -32.93 19.89 -29.34
N GLU A 245 -33.55 18.85 -28.77
CA GLU A 245 -34.84 18.89 -28.07
C GLU A 245 -34.60 18.47 -26.60
N ILE A 246 -34.81 19.40 -25.67
CA ILE A 246 -34.67 19.13 -24.22
C ILE A 246 -36.06 19.21 -23.61
N GLU A 247 -36.64 18.05 -23.28
CA GLU A 247 -37.91 17.95 -22.57
C GLU A 247 -37.65 17.69 -21.07
N GLY A 248 -37.78 18.74 -20.25
CA GLY A 248 -37.65 18.70 -18.80
C GLY A 248 -38.95 18.31 -18.10
N MET A 249 -39.46 17.09 -18.31
CA MET A 249 -40.73 16.62 -17.71
C MET A 249 -40.56 16.00 -16.30
N GLY A 250 -40.40 16.78 -15.22
CA GLY A 250 -40.09 16.23 -13.89
C GLY A 250 -40.38 17.06 -12.61
N PHE A 251 -40.08 16.45 -11.44
CA PHE A 251 -40.05 17.12 -10.13
C PHE A 251 -38.59 17.19 -9.66
N VAL A 252 -38.04 18.39 -9.57
CA VAL A 252 -36.64 18.63 -9.20
C VAL A 252 -36.60 19.37 -7.87
N THR A 253 -35.95 18.81 -6.85
CA THR A 253 -35.62 19.51 -5.60
C THR A 253 -34.14 19.80 -5.56
N GLY A 254 -33.74 21.06 -5.74
CA GLY A 254 -32.36 21.49 -5.88
C GLY A 254 -32.16 22.50 -7.00
N ALA A 255 -30.96 23.06 -7.10
CA ALA A 255 -30.61 23.93 -8.22
C ALA A 255 -30.56 23.12 -9.52
N HIS A 256 -31.18 23.64 -10.56
CA HIS A 256 -31.22 23.04 -11.89
C HIS A 256 -30.58 23.98 -12.90
N THR A 257 -29.62 23.49 -13.66
CA THR A 257 -28.94 24.25 -14.71
C THR A 257 -29.05 23.49 -16.02
N ILE A 258 -29.52 24.15 -17.06
CA ILE A 258 -29.38 23.73 -18.45
C ILE A 258 -28.32 24.65 -19.03
N ASP A 259 -27.17 24.10 -19.40
CA ASP A 259 -26.05 24.79 -20.03
C ASP A 259 -25.88 24.18 -21.42
N THR A 260 -26.13 24.96 -22.47
CA THR A 260 -25.95 24.53 -23.86
C THR A 260 -24.93 25.44 -24.55
N ASP A 261 -23.69 24.99 -24.68
CA ASP A 261 -22.61 25.67 -25.39
C ASP A 261 -22.45 25.05 -26.79
N THR A 262 -23.06 25.66 -27.81
CA THR A 262 -23.30 24.97 -29.09
C THR A 262 -23.34 25.95 -30.29
N GLN A 263 -23.25 25.47 -31.53
CA GLN A 263 -23.58 26.23 -32.75
C GLN A 263 -24.77 25.50 -33.41
N LEU A 264 -26.00 25.85 -33.03
CA LEU A 264 -27.21 25.09 -33.35
C LEU A 264 -28.01 25.69 -34.51
N SER A 265 -28.75 24.87 -35.27
CA SER A 265 -29.69 25.39 -36.29
C SER A 265 -31.14 25.47 -35.81
N LYS A 266 -31.53 24.66 -34.80
CA LYS A 266 -32.79 24.78 -34.06
C LYS A 266 -32.62 24.20 -32.64
N THR A 267 -33.12 24.90 -31.62
CA THR A 267 -33.16 24.42 -30.23
C THR A 267 -34.57 24.56 -29.68
N ASP A 268 -35.16 23.47 -29.21
CA ASP A 268 -36.47 23.47 -28.54
C ASP A 268 -36.24 23.02 -27.08
N ILE A 269 -36.42 23.93 -26.12
CA ILE A 269 -36.27 23.65 -24.68
C ILE A 269 -37.64 23.74 -24.03
N GLU A 270 -38.25 22.60 -23.73
CA GLU A 270 -39.51 22.51 -23.01
C GLU A 270 -39.25 22.21 -21.52
N THR A 271 -39.38 23.21 -20.65
CA THR A 271 -39.25 23.00 -19.19
C THR A 271 -40.63 22.77 -18.57
N MET A 272 -41.08 21.52 -18.59
CA MET A 272 -42.41 21.09 -18.14
C MET A 272 -42.37 20.45 -16.74
N GLY A 273 -42.40 21.22 -15.65
CA GLY A 273 -42.28 20.59 -14.31
C GLY A 273 -42.48 21.44 -13.05
N PHE A 274 -42.22 20.83 -11.89
CA PHE A 274 -42.10 21.52 -10.60
C PHE A 274 -40.63 21.55 -10.18
N VAL A 275 -40.06 22.75 -10.04
CA VAL A 275 -38.66 22.97 -9.64
C VAL A 275 -38.65 23.68 -8.29
N ASP A 276 -38.14 23.03 -7.25
CA ASP A 276 -37.91 23.63 -5.92
C ASP A 276 -36.42 23.90 -5.74
N GLY A 277 -36.00 25.06 -6.25
CA GLY A 277 -34.62 25.52 -6.30
C GLY A 277 -34.41 26.58 -7.38
N ALA A 278 -33.19 27.12 -7.46
CA ALA A 278 -32.82 28.02 -8.53
C ALA A 278 -32.80 27.27 -9.87
N HIS A 279 -33.33 27.88 -10.92
CA HIS A 279 -33.34 27.35 -12.27
C HIS A 279 -32.58 28.30 -13.19
N THR A 280 -31.60 27.79 -13.92
CA THR A 280 -30.83 28.58 -14.88
C THR A 280 -30.84 27.87 -16.23
N VAL A 281 -31.26 28.56 -17.28
CA VAL A 281 -31.06 28.17 -18.67
C VAL A 281 -30.00 29.11 -19.21
N ASP A 282 -28.82 28.59 -19.52
CA ASP A 282 -27.70 29.31 -20.12
C ASP A 282 -27.47 28.69 -21.51
N THR A 283 -27.69 29.48 -22.56
CA THR A 283 -27.44 29.05 -23.93
C THR A 283 -26.43 30.01 -24.57
N ASP A 284 -25.12 29.73 -24.44
CA ASP A 284 -24.04 30.53 -25.06
C ASP A 284 -23.84 30.16 -26.55
N THR A 285 -24.94 30.13 -27.32
CA THR A 285 -24.99 29.48 -28.63
C THR A 285 -25.47 30.42 -29.73
N HIS A 286 -24.64 30.64 -30.77
CA HIS A 286 -25.11 31.17 -32.07
C HIS A 286 -26.12 30.20 -32.70
N ALA A 287 -27.40 30.32 -32.35
CA ALA A 287 -28.48 29.51 -32.91
C ALA A 287 -29.32 30.26 -33.96
N ASP A 288 -29.69 29.58 -35.04
CA ASP A 288 -30.52 30.15 -36.13
C ASP A 288 -32.01 30.34 -35.71
N GLN A 289 -32.53 29.48 -34.83
CA GLN A 289 -33.88 29.53 -34.25
C GLN A 289 -33.91 28.84 -32.88
N THR A 290 -34.47 29.47 -31.87
CA THR A 290 -34.65 28.84 -30.54
C THR A 290 -36.04 29.13 -29.98
N GLU A 291 -36.69 28.08 -29.49
CA GLU A 291 -37.99 28.10 -28.83
C GLU A 291 -37.77 27.62 -27.39
N ILE A 292 -38.03 28.48 -26.40
CA ILE A 292 -37.95 28.12 -24.98
C ILE A 292 -39.36 28.18 -24.42
N GLU A 293 -39.96 27.02 -24.18
CA GLU A 293 -41.27 26.89 -23.55
C GLU A 293 -41.10 26.56 -22.04
N GLY A 294 -41.26 27.57 -21.19
CA GLY A 294 -41.19 27.44 -19.73
C GLY A 294 -42.57 27.15 -19.12
N MET A 295 -43.06 25.92 -19.20
CA MET A 295 -44.43 25.53 -18.81
C MET A 295 -44.56 24.92 -17.39
N GLY A 296 -44.06 25.58 -16.32
CA GLY A 296 -43.90 24.97 -14.98
C GLY A 296 -44.23 25.81 -13.73
N PHE A 297 -44.05 25.20 -12.55
CA PHE A 297 -44.05 25.86 -11.23
C PHE A 297 -42.62 25.90 -10.67
N VAL A 298 -42.05 27.08 -10.47
CA VAL A 298 -40.67 27.25 -9.98
C VAL A 298 -40.69 27.97 -8.63
N THR A 299 -40.15 27.35 -7.57
CA THR A 299 -39.83 28.04 -6.31
C THR A 299 -38.34 28.31 -6.24
N GLY A 300 -37.94 29.54 -6.50
CA GLY A 300 -36.54 29.94 -6.59
C GLY A 300 -36.29 31.00 -7.66
N ALA A 301 -35.04 31.46 -7.76
CA ALA A 301 -34.65 32.36 -8.84
C ALA A 301 -34.65 31.61 -10.18
N HIS A 302 -35.22 32.22 -11.21
CA HIS A 302 -35.22 31.74 -12.57
C HIS A 302 -34.42 32.70 -13.44
N THR A 303 -33.43 32.18 -14.16
CA THR A 303 -32.61 32.94 -15.10
C THR A 303 -32.62 32.24 -16.45
N VAL A 304 -32.92 32.99 -17.50
CA VAL A 304 -32.73 32.60 -18.89
C VAL A 304 -31.67 33.55 -19.43
N ASP A 305 -30.49 33.04 -19.75
CA ASP A 305 -29.37 33.76 -20.35
C ASP A 305 -29.14 33.16 -21.75
N THR A 306 -29.36 33.93 -22.81
CA THR A 306 -29.34 33.40 -24.19
C THR A 306 -28.70 34.36 -25.19
N ASN A 307 -27.99 33.83 -26.20
CA ASN A 307 -27.32 34.62 -27.24
C ASN A 307 -27.76 34.20 -28.66
N LEU A 308 -28.89 34.70 -29.16
CA LEU A 308 -29.63 34.05 -30.27
C LEU A 308 -29.76 34.91 -31.55
N SER A 309 -30.23 34.33 -32.67
CA SER A 309 -30.49 35.07 -33.93
C SER A 309 -31.97 35.16 -34.33
N LYS A 310 -32.83 34.29 -33.78
CA LYS A 310 -34.29 34.39 -33.71
C LYS A 310 -34.79 33.65 -32.47
N THR A 311 -35.68 34.26 -31.71
CA THR A 311 -36.15 33.71 -30.45
C THR A 311 -37.65 33.87 -30.28
N ASP A 312 -38.32 32.78 -29.91
CA ASP A 312 -39.67 32.77 -29.34
C ASP A 312 -39.52 32.23 -27.90
N ILE A 313 -39.59 33.12 -26.89
CA ILE A 313 -39.56 32.73 -25.47
C ILE A 313 -40.99 32.74 -24.94
N GLU A 314 -41.58 31.58 -24.72
CA GLU A 314 -42.88 31.43 -24.08
C GLU A 314 -42.69 31.04 -22.60
N THR A 315 -42.80 32.00 -21.68
CA THR A 315 -42.75 31.69 -20.23
C THR A 315 -44.16 31.52 -19.68
N MET A 316 -44.65 30.27 -19.66
CA MET A 316 -46.01 29.90 -19.28
C MET A 316 -46.07 29.26 -17.86
N GLY A 317 -46.06 30.05 -16.77
CA GLY A 317 -45.95 29.42 -15.43
C GLY A 317 -46.25 30.26 -14.18
N PHE A 318 -46.09 29.61 -13.01
CA PHE A 318 -46.06 30.25 -11.68
C PHE A 318 -44.62 30.27 -11.16
N VAL A 319 -44.05 31.44 -10.95
CA VAL A 319 -42.68 31.61 -10.45
C VAL A 319 -42.73 32.29 -9.09
N ASP A 320 -42.30 31.60 -8.03
CA ASP A 320 -42.11 32.16 -6.69
C ASP A 320 -40.63 32.44 -6.44
N GLY A 321 -40.19 33.60 -6.93
CA GLY A 321 -38.80 34.05 -6.89
C GLY A 321 -38.51 35.14 -7.92
N ALA A 322 -37.27 35.60 -7.95
CA ALA A 322 -36.84 36.55 -8.98
C ALA A 322 -36.76 35.85 -10.35
N HIS A 323 -37.22 36.52 -11.39
CA HIS A 323 -37.19 36.06 -12.77
C HIS A 323 -36.35 37.04 -13.59
N THR A 324 -35.41 36.51 -14.35
CA THR A 324 -34.50 37.29 -15.18
C THR A 324 -34.44 36.64 -16.56
N ILE A 325 -34.77 37.40 -17.58
CA ILE A 325 -34.48 37.09 -18.98
C ILE A 325 -33.37 38.04 -19.36
N ASP A 326 -32.19 37.50 -19.67
CA ASP A 326 -31.05 38.23 -20.23
C ASP A 326 -30.83 37.68 -21.63
N THR A 327 -30.99 38.52 -22.65
CA THR A 327 -30.73 38.14 -24.04
C THR A 327 -29.67 39.06 -24.63
N ASP A 328 -28.47 38.53 -24.83
CA ASP A 328 -27.31 39.22 -25.41
C ASP A 328 -27.21 38.79 -26.89
N THR A 329 -27.89 39.48 -27.81
CA THR A 329 -28.28 38.85 -29.08
C THR A 329 -27.68 39.59 -30.31
N HIS A 330 -27.67 38.96 -31.49
CA HIS A 330 -27.54 39.59 -32.82
C HIS A 330 -28.69 39.08 -33.72
N ALA A 331 -29.95 39.33 -33.32
CA ALA A 331 -31.13 38.69 -33.94
C ALA A 331 -31.84 39.56 -34.98
N ASP A 332 -32.44 38.87 -35.94
CA ASP A 332 -33.30 39.48 -36.94
C ASP A 332 -34.71 39.75 -36.38
N GLN A 333 -35.24 38.88 -35.50
CA GLN A 333 -36.58 39.01 -34.86
C GLN A 333 -36.60 38.31 -33.49
N THR A 334 -37.24 38.91 -32.48
CA THR A 334 -37.41 38.34 -31.14
C THR A 334 -38.86 38.53 -30.68
N GLU A 335 -39.53 37.45 -30.27
CA GLU A 335 -40.85 37.43 -29.63
C GLU A 335 -40.69 36.90 -28.19
N ILE A 336 -41.07 37.71 -27.19
CA ILE A 336 -41.04 37.30 -25.78
C ILE A 336 -42.48 37.33 -25.28
N GLU A 337 -43.08 36.15 -25.09
CA GLU A 337 -44.40 35.98 -24.52
C GLU A 337 -44.30 35.54 -23.04
N GLY A 338 -44.43 36.50 -22.13
CA GLY A 338 -44.46 36.24 -20.68
C GLY A 338 -45.88 36.00 -20.18
N MET A 339 -46.38 34.76 -20.24
CA MET A 339 -47.73 34.40 -19.79
C MET A 339 -47.71 33.74 -18.39
N GLY A 340 -47.81 34.49 -17.28
CA GLY A 340 -47.73 33.85 -15.95
C GLY A 340 -48.09 34.64 -14.69
N PHE A 341 -47.92 33.99 -13.52
CA PHE A 341 -47.98 34.60 -12.19
C PHE A 341 -46.58 34.59 -11.56
N VAL A 342 -45.98 35.76 -11.35
CA VAL A 342 -44.63 35.90 -10.80
C VAL A 342 -44.72 36.59 -9.43
N THR A 343 -44.25 35.95 -8.36
CA THR A 343 -44.01 36.59 -7.06
C THR A 343 -42.51 36.86 -6.90
N GLY A 344 -42.09 38.09 -7.16
CA GLY A 344 -40.68 38.47 -7.16
C GLY A 344 -40.35 39.55 -8.18
N ALA A 345 -39.08 39.96 -8.21
CA ALA A 345 -38.61 40.90 -9.22
C ALA A 345 -38.55 40.20 -10.59
N HIS A 346 -39.08 40.84 -11.62
CA HIS A 346 -39.00 40.41 -13.01
C HIS A 346 -38.15 41.40 -13.79
N THR A 347 -37.11 40.92 -14.46
CA THR A 347 -36.27 41.74 -15.34
C THR A 347 -36.19 41.08 -16.70
N VAL A 348 -36.43 41.86 -17.75
CA VAL A 348 -36.10 41.53 -19.13
C VAL A 348 -35.00 42.51 -19.53
N ASP A 349 -33.80 42.00 -19.77
CA ASP A 349 -32.66 42.75 -20.30
C ASP A 349 -32.38 42.21 -21.71
N THR A 350 -32.53 43.06 -22.73
CA THR A 350 -32.22 42.69 -24.11
C THR A 350 -31.17 43.67 -24.63
N ASN A 351 -29.93 43.22 -24.76
CA ASN A 351 -28.82 44.07 -25.20
C ASN A 351 -28.43 43.67 -26.64
N THR A 352 -29.00 44.33 -27.66
CA THR A 352 -29.04 43.76 -29.03
C THR A 352 -29.18 44.81 -30.16
N GLN A 353 -28.60 44.54 -31.34
CA GLN A 353 -28.92 45.26 -32.60
C GLN A 353 -30.08 44.52 -33.32
N LEU A 354 -31.34 44.94 -33.10
CA LEU A 354 -32.53 44.20 -33.58
C LEU A 354 -33.16 44.81 -34.83
N SER A 355 -33.77 43.98 -35.69
CA SER A 355 -34.60 44.50 -36.78
C SER A 355 -36.09 44.62 -36.41
N LYS A 356 -36.59 43.75 -35.50
CA LYS A 356 -37.93 43.81 -34.89
C LYS A 356 -37.98 43.10 -33.54
N THR A 357 -38.72 43.64 -32.57
CA THR A 357 -38.94 43.03 -31.25
C THR A 357 -40.40 43.17 -30.84
N ASP A 358 -41.06 42.06 -30.53
CA ASP A 358 -42.42 42.04 -29.99
C ASP A 358 -42.35 41.45 -28.56
N ILE A 359 -42.62 42.26 -27.53
CA ILE A 359 -42.62 41.81 -26.12
C ILE A 359 -44.05 41.85 -25.61
N GLU A 360 -44.66 40.68 -25.44
CA GLU A 360 -45.99 40.51 -24.86
C GLU A 360 -45.87 40.02 -23.42
N THR A 361 -46.14 40.90 -22.44
CA THR A 361 -46.17 40.51 -21.02
C THR A 361 -47.62 40.39 -20.55
N MET A 362 -48.14 39.16 -20.55
CA MET A 362 -49.53 38.80 -20.27
C MET A 362 -49.63 38.08 -18.91
N GLY A 363 -49.57 38.81 -17.78
CA GLY A 363 -49.54 38.14 -16.45
C GLY A 363 -49.86 38.97 -15.20
N PHE A 364 -49.79 38.32 -14.03
CA PHE A 364 -49.83 38.97 -12.71
C PHE A 364 -48.41 38.96 -12.11
N VAL A 365 -47.84 40.13 -11.86
CA VAL A 365 -46.49 40.28 -11.28
C VAL A 365 -46.62 40.94 -9.92
N ASP A 366 -46.28 40.23 -8.85
CA ASP A 366 -46.16 40.76 -7.49
C ASP A 366 -44.69 41.02 -7.15
N GLY A 367 -44.20 42.16 -7.59
CA GLY A 367 -42.82 42.60 -7.43
C GLY A 367 -42.42 43.70 -8.43
N ALA A 368 -41.15 44.09 -8.39
CA ALA A 368 -40.62 45.08 -9.34
C ALA A 368 -40.51 44.45 -10.74
N HIS A 369 -40.87 45.20 -11.77
CA HIS A 369 -40.80 44.79 -13.15
C HIS A 369 -39.91 45.78 -13.92
N THR A 370 -38.89 45.29 -14.61
CA THR A 370 -37.97 46.10 -15.42
C THR A 370 -37.88 45.49 -16.82
N ILE A 371 -38.06 46.31 -17.84
CA ILE A 371 -37.67 46.01 -19.22
C ILE A 371 -36.55 47.00 -19.54
N ASP A 372 -35.36 46.49 -19.84
CA ASP A 372 -34.23 47.26 -20.36
C ASP A 372 -33.90 46.73 -21.75
N THR A 373 -34.05 47.57 -22.77
CA THR A 373 -33.66 47.21 -24.14
C THR A 373 -32.55 48.17 -24.58
N ASP A 374 -31.28 47.76 -24.44
CA ASP A 374 -30.16 48.55 -24.93
C ASP A 374 -29.88 48.23 -26.42
N THR A 375 -29.89 49.28 -27.24
CA THR A 375 -29.37 49.36 -28.62
C THR A 375 -30.34 49.18 -29.81
N HIS A 376 -30.14 50.05 -30.82
CA HIS A 376 -30.84 50.25 -32.10
C HIS A 376 -31.74 49.11 -32.60
N ALA A 377 -33.03 49.13 -32.25
CA ALA A 377 -34.06 48.39 -32.98
C ALA A 377 -34.80 49.25 -34.03
N ASP A 378 -35.11 48.66 -35.19
CA ASP A 378 -35.83 49.32 -36.29
C ASP A 378 -37.35 49.47 -36.01
N GLN A 379 -37.96 48.53 -35.26
CA GLN A 379 -39.36 48.58 -34.77
C GLN A 379 -39.49 47.74 -33.50
N THR A 380 -40.18 48.25 -32.46
CA THR A 380 -40.51 47.48 -31.25
C THR A 380 -41.97 47.71 -30.86
N GLU A 381 -42.69 46.62 -30.59
CA GLU A 381 -44.04 46.60 -30.02
C GLU A 381 -43.95 46.00 -28.61
N ILE A 382 -44.37 46.75 -27.59
CA ILE A 382 -44.45 46.25 -26.21
C ILE A 382 -45.92 46.23 -25.81
N GLU A 383 -46.50 45.04 -25.69
CA GLU A 383 -47.86 44.84 -25.22
C GLU A 383 -47.85 44.37 -23.75
N GLY A 384 -48.19 45.27 -22.83
CA GLY A 384 -48.27 44.97 -21.39
C GLY A 384 -49.71 44.76 -20.95
N MET A 385 -50.24 43.54 -21.06
CA MET A 385 -51.64 43.21 -20.77
C MET A 385 -51.89 42.56 -19.39
N GLY A 386 -51.22 43.06 -18.33
CA GLY A 386 -51.18 42.41 -16.99
C GLY A 386 -51.61 43.23 -15.75
N PHE A 387 -51.48 42.64 -14.56
CA PHE A 387 -51.62 43.29 -13.25
C PHE A 387 -50.26 43.28 -12.52
N VAL A 388 -49.70 44.45 -12.20
CA VAL A 388 -48.38 44.58 -11.57
C VAL A 388 -48.52 45.25 -10.21
N THR A 389 -48.14 44.58 -9.12
CA THR A 389 -47.98 45.18 -7.78
C THR A 389 -46.50 45.42 -7.50
N GLY A 390 -46.01 46.61 -7.86
CA GLY A 390 -44.60 46.98 -7.70
C GLY A 390 -44.15 48.10 -8.64
N ALA A 391 -42.87 48.44 -8.57
CA ALA A 391 -42.30 49.43 -9.49
C ALA A 391 -42.19 48.84 -10.89
N HIS A 392 -42.69 49.55 -11.90
CA HIS A 392 -42.58 49.18 -13.31
C HIS A 392 -41.63 50.17 -14.00
N THR A 393 -40.59 49.66 -14.66
CA THR A 393 -39.61 50.47 -15.41
C THR A 393 -39.45 49.91 -16.82
N VAL A 394 -39.50 50.78 -17.81
CA VAL A 394 -39.19 50.47 -19.21
C VAL A 394 -38.12 51.47 -19.64
N ASP A 395 -36.92 50.99 -19.96
CA ASP A 395 -35.81 51.78 -20.53
C ASP A 395 -35.52 51.26 -21.94
N THR A 396 -35.64 52.12 -22.95
CA THR A 396 -35.51 51.71 -24.36
C THR A 396 -34.81 52.78 -25.20
N ASN A 397 -34.02 52.35 -26.20
CA ASN A 397 -33.29 53.24 -27.12
C ASN A 397 -33.56 52.86 -28.59
N LEU A 398 -34.66 53.36 -29.17
CA LEU A 398 -35.33 52.79 -30.35
C LEU A 398 -35.52 53.79 -31.52
N SER A 399 -35.72 53.32 -32.75
CA SER A 399 -36.02 54.23 -33.88
C SER A 399 -37.53 54.48 -34.09
N LYS A 400 -38.39 53.52 -33.72
CA LYS A 400 -39.86 53.61 -33.63
C LYS A 400 -40.38 52.68 -32.54
N THR A 401 -41.34 53.15 -31.75
CA THR A 401 -41.94 52.37 -30.66
C THR A 401 -43.44 52.59 -30.60
N ASP A 402 -44.19 51.48 -30.52
CA ASP A 402 -45.60 51.43 -30.13
C ASP A 402 -45.68 50.68 -28.77
N ILE A 403 -46.05 51.39 -27.70
CA ILE A 403 -46.18 50.80 -26.35
C ILE A 403 -47.66 50.72 -25.98
N GLU A 404 -48.26 49.52 -26.04
CA GLU A 404 -49.63 49.30 -25.58
C GLU A 404 -49.64 48.78 -24.14
N THR A 405 -49.77 49.69 -23.17
CA THR A 405 -49.91 49.31 -21.74
C THR A 405 -51.38 49.13 -21.37
N MET A 406 -51.95 47.95 -21.65
CA MET A 406 -53.32 47.61 -21.24
C MET A 406 -53.35 46.77 -19.95
N GLY A 407 -52.94 47.37 -18.82
CA GLY A 407 -52.90 46.71 -17.50
C GLY A 407 -53.21 47.61 -16.30
N PHE A 408 -53.33 47.01 -15.10
CA PHE A 408 -53.43 47.75 -13.82
C PHE A 408 -52.09 47.67 -13.08
N VAL A 409 -51.45 48.83 -12.85
CA VAL A 409 -50.18 48.95 -12.13
C VAL A 409 -50.42 49.62 -10.77
N ASP A 410 -50.12 48.93 -9.68
CA ASP A 410 -50.10 49.46 -8.31
C ASP A 410 -48.65 49.67 -7.85
N GLY A 411 -48.09 50.82 -8.22
CA GLY A 411 -46.70 51.19 -7.90
C GLY A 411 -46.18 52.35 -8.75
N SER A 412 -44.88 52.64 -8.65
CA SER A 412 -44.25 53.68 -9.47
C SER A 412 -44.01 53.18 -10.89
N HIS A 413 -44.47 53.92 -11.89
CA HIS A 413 -44.25 53.60 -13.29
C HIS A 413 -43.29 54.61 -13.93
N THR A 414 -42.20 54.13 -14.55
CA THR A 414 -41.22 54.95 -15.26
C THR A 414 -41.02 54.39 -16.68
N ILE A 415 -41.10 55.25 -17.69
CA ILE A 415 -40.75 54.94 -19.06
C ILE A 415 -39.68 55.95 -19.48
N ASP A 416 -38.48 55.47 -19.81
CA ASP A 416 -37.41 56.25 -20.45
C ASP A 416 -37.25 55.72 -21.88
N THR A 417 -37.48 56.59 -22.86
CA THR A 417 -37.39 56.24 -24.28
C THR A 417 -36.55 57.28 -25.00
N HIS A 418 -35.52 56.85 -25.72
CA HIS A 418 -34.84 57.67 -26.72
C HIS A 418 -35.26 57.22 -28.12
N ALA A 419 -36.31 57.85 -28.69
CA ALA A 419 -36.81 57.50 -30.03
C ALA A 419 -37.02 58.66 -31.01
N ASP A 420 -36.91 58.37 -32.32
CA ASP A 420 -37.16 59.34 -33.40
C ASP A 420 -38.66 59.59 -33.63
N GLN A 421 -39.54 58.62 -33.29
CA GLN A 421 -41.01 58.73 -33.20
C GLN A 421 -41.55 57.77 -32.12
N THR A 422 -42.49 58.23 -31.28
CA THR A 422 -43.10 57.44 -30.20
C THR A 422 -44.62 57.61 -30.21
N GLU A 423 -45.37 56.51 -30.13
CA GLU A 423 -46.81 56.49 -29.80
C GLU A 423 -46.99 55.72 -28.47
N ILE A 424 -47.64 56.35 -27.48
CA ILE A 424 -47.89 55.81 -26.12
C ILE A 424 -49.40 55.79 -25.88
#